data_AF-A0A1G4ULV4-F1
#
_entry.id   AF-A0A1G4ULV4-F1
#
_cell.length_a   1.000
_cell.length_b   1.000
_cell.length_c   1.000
_cell.angle_alpha   90.00
_cell.angle_beta   90.00
_cell.angle_gamma   90.00
#
_symmetry.space_group_name_H-M   'P 1'
#
loop_
_entity.id
_entity.type
_entity.pdbx_description
1 polymer ?
#
loop_
_entity_poly.entity_id
_entity_poly.type
_entity_poly.pdbx_seq_one_letter_code
_entity_poly.pdbx_strand_id
1 'polypeptide(L)'
;MNRPTLALALAGSLATALAGAAFAAPLSPEKMVGNEKCYGVALKGQNDCAAGAGTTCAGTSTMDYQGNAWKAVPKGTCVTMKGGMHMGSLTPIKS
;
A
#
# COMPACT_ATOMS: atom_id res chain seq x y z
N MET A 1 19.50 -6.99 -44.19
CA MET A 1 18.46 -5.98 -44.50
C MET A 1 17.22 -6.36 -43.70
N ASN A 2 17.07 -5.80 -42.49
CA ASN A 2 16.17 -4.68 -42.13
C ASN A 2 14.68 -5.07 -42.32
N ARG A 3 13.80 -5.02 -41.31
CA ARG A 3 13.59 -3.91 -40.37
C ARG A 3 12.97 -4.35 -39.01
N PRO A 4 13.33 -3.69 -37.90
CA PRO A 4 12.61 -3.74 -36.64
C PRO A 4 11.55 -2.62 -36.57
N THR A 5 10.35 -2.93 -36.06
CA THR A 5 9.37 -1.96 -35.55
C THR A 5 8.81 -2.57 -34.26
N LEU A 6 9.14 -2.06 -33.07
CA LEU A 6 8.45 -0.93 -32.41
C LEU A 6 6.95 -1.24 -32.25
N ALA A 7 6.27 -1.17 -31.11
CA ALA A 7 6.58 -1.09 -29.70
C ALA A 7 5.21 -1.34 -29.01
N LEU A 8 5.26 -1.86 -27.78
CA LEU A 8 4.43 -1.41 -26.66
C LEU A 8 2.91 -1.23 -26.86
N ALA A 9 2.13 -2.17 -26.32
CA ALA A 9 0.93 -1.85 -25.56
C ALA A 9 0.50 -3.05 -24.69
N LEU A 10 1.05 -3.18 -23.49
CA LEU A 10 0.38 -3.95 -22.43
C LEU A 10 -0.83 -3.12 -21.96
N ALA A 11 -2.00 -3.42 -22.51
CA ALA A 11 -3.27 -2.90 -22.02
C ALA A 11 -3.62 -3.57 -20.69
N GLY A 12 -3.02 -3.10 -19.60
CA GLY A 12 -3.42 -3.45 -18.24
C GLY A 12 -4.67 -2.65 -17.87
N SER A 13 -5.84 -3.29 -17.92
CA SER A 13 -7.09 -2.73 -17.42
C SER A 13 -7.01 -2.49 -15.90
N LEU A 14 -7.31 -1.25 -15.53
CA LEU A 14 -7.17 -0.69 -14.19
C LEU A 14 -8.16 -1.35 -13.20
N ALA A 15 -7.62 -1.79 -12.06
CA ALA A 15 -8.35 -2.45 -10.98
C ALA A 15 -9.44 -1.56 -10.38
N THR A 16 -10.66 -2.09 -10.26
CA THR A 16 -11.70 -1.54 -9.41
C THR A 16 -11.37 -1.82 -7.94
N ALA A 17 -11.16 -0.78 -7.15
CA ALA A 17 -11.21 -0.88 -5.69
C ALA A 17 -11.92 0.35 -5.13
N LEU A 18 -13.25 0.30 -5.12
CA LEU A 18 -14.07 1.21 -4.34
C LEU A 18 -14.29 0.54 -2.97
N ALA A 19 -13.48 0.90 -1.97
CA ALA A 19 -13.71 0.52 -0.58
C ALA A 19 -13.65 1.78 0.27
N GLY A 20 -14.78 2.08 0.91
CA GLY A 20 -15.14 3.38 1.45
C GLY A 20 -14.30 3.87 2.63
N ALA A 21 -14.46 5.16 2.90
CA ALA A 21 -13.98 5.85 4.09
C ALA A 21 -14.66 5.30 5.34
N ALA A 22 -14.16 4.18 5.85
CA ALA A 22 -14.46 3.71 7.20
C ALA A 22 -13.49 4.39 8.16
N PHE A 23 -14.02 5.03 9.22
CA PHE A 23 -13.23 5.52 10.34
C PHE A 23 -12.33 4.38 10.83
N ALA A 24 -11.03 4.61 10.71
CA ALA A 24 -10.05 3.54 10.75
C ALA A 24 -9.83 3.09 12.21
N ALA A 25 -10.53 2.02 12.59
CA ALA A 25 -10.31 1.32 13.84
C ALA A 25 -8.94 0.60 13.82
N PRO A 26 -8.32 0.32 14.99
CA PRO A 26 -7.12 -0.50 15.04
C PRO A 26 -7.32 -1.82 14.27
N LEU A 27 -6.34 -2.22 13.45
CA LEU A 27 -6.38 -3.54 12.82
C LEU A 27 -6.23 -4.61 13.90
N SER A 28 -7.21 -5.50 14.00
CA SER A 28 -7.13 -6.64 14.90
C SER A 28 -6.06 -7.64 14.42
N PRO A 29 -5.44 -8.41 15.33
CA PRO A 29 -4.48 -9.45 14.95
C PRO A 29 -5.03 -10.48 13.96
N GLU A 30 -6.33 -10.81 14.01
CA GLU A 30 -6.92 -11.73 13.03
C GLU A 30 -6.85 -11.17 11.61
N LYS A 31 -6.99 -9.85 11.43
CA LYS A 31 -6.86 -9.19 10.13
C LYS A 31 -5.43 -9.18 9.59
N MET A 32 -4.44 -9.53 10.41
CA MET A 32 -3.05 -9.70 9.99
C MET A 32 -2.72 -11.16 9.61
N VAL A 33 -3.63 -12.12 9.86
CA VAL A 33 -3.44 -13.50 9.39
C VAL A 33 -3.50 -13.51 7.87
N GLY A 34 -2.44 -14.00 7.22
CA GLY A 34 -2.33 -13.98 5.76
C GLY A 34 -1.97 -12.62 5.15
N ASN A 35 -1.84 -11.56 5.96
CA ASN A 35 -1.45 -10.23 5.52
C ASN A 35 -0.06 -9.84 6.09
N GLU A 36 0.56 -8.84 5.47
CA GLU A 36 1.81 -8.22 5.88
C GLU A 36 1.68 -6.69 5.93
N LYS A 37 2.54 -6.05 6.71
CA LYS A 37 2.62 -4.59 6.75
C LYS A 37 3.34 -4.13 5.48
N CYS A 38 2.72 -3.23 4.74
CA CYS A 38 3.33 -2.64 3.56
C CYS A 38 3.38 -1.12 3.66
N TYR A 39 4.60 -0.59 3.73
CA TYR A 39 4.90 0.84 3.85
C TYR A 39 5.00 1.50 2.48
N GLY A 40 4.70 2.80 2.43
CA GLY A 40 4.80 3.59 1.21
C GLY A 40 3.66 3.37 0.20
N VAL A 41 2.66 2.54 0.51
CA VAL A 41 1.50 2.29 -0.38
C VAL A 41 0.21 2.94 0.10
N ALA A 42 0.20 3.53 1.29
CA ALA A 42 -0.99 4.18 1.87
C ALA A 42 -1.25 5.55 1.23
N LEU A 43 -2.51 5.86 0.92
CA LEU A 43 -2.92 7.22 0.58
C LEU A 43 -3.12 8.06 1.84
N LYS A 44 -3.18 9.38 1.68
CA LYS A 44 -3.51 10.32 2.74
C LYS A 44 -4.80 9.88 3.45
N GLY A 45 -4.74 9.78 4.78
CA GLY A 45 -5.85 9.38 5.65
C GLY A 45 -6.32 7.93 5.49
N GLN A 46 -5.57 7.06 4.78
CA GLN A 46 -6.00 5.70 4.45
C GLN A 46 -4.96 4.62 4.83
N ASN A 47 -4.12 4.90 5.81
CA ASN A 47 -3.22 3.90 6.38
C ASN A 47 -3.90 3.08 7.47
N ASP A 48 -3.43 1.85 7.64
CA ASP A 48 -3.91 0.94 8.68
C ASP A 48 -3.06 0.99 9.98
N CYS A 49 -1.82 1.48 9.85
CA CYS A 49 -0.83 1.91 10.85
C CYS A 49 -0.22 0.95 11.90
N ALA A 50 1.04 1.26 12.29
CA ALA A 50 2.02 0.55 13.12
C ALA A 50 1.84 0.75 14.63
N ALA A 51 0.63 0.77 15.13
CA ALA A 51 0.40 1.12 16.53
C ALA A 51 -0.07 -0.12 17.28
N GLY A 52 0.65 -0.49 18.34
CA GLY A 52 0.34 -1.64 19.19
C GLY A 52 -1.04 -1.51 19.84
N ALA A 53 -1.48 -2.58 20.52
CA ALA A 53 -2.80 -2.62 21.16
C ALA A 53 -3.08 -1.34 21.97
N GLY A 54 -4.20 -0.65 21.67
CA GLY A 54 -4.65 0.54 22.39
C GLY A 54 -4.34 1.91 21.75
N THR A 55 -3.81 1.98 20.52
CA THR A 55 -3.48 3.25 19.86
C THR A 55 -4.18 3.44 18.50
N THR A 56 -4.76 4.62 18.28
CA THR A 56 -5.51 5.01 17.07
C THR A 56 -4.58 5.65 16.04
N CYS A 57 -3.89 4.84 15.25
CA CYS A 57 -3.02 5.37 14.18
C CYS A 57 -3.57 5.12 12.77
N ALA A 58 -4.56 4.25 12.62
CA ALA A 58 -5.20 4.08 11.33
C ALA A 58 -5.86 5.41 10.92
N GLY A 59 -5.75 5.78 9.65
CA GLY A 59 -6.28 7.03 9.10
C GLY A 59 -5.50 8.32 9.41
N THR A 60 -4.29 8.22 9.97
CA THR A 60 -3.47 9.39 10.36
C THR A 60 -2.47 9.86 9.31
N SER A 61 -2.33 9.16 8.18
CA SER A 61 -1.41 9.59 7.12
C SER A 61 -1.72 10.99 6.62
N THR A 62 -0.74 11.88 6.66
CA THR A 62 -0.92 13.29 6.30
C THR A 62 -0.69 13.57 4.82
N MET A 63 -0.04 12.64 4.11
CA MET A 63 0.26 12.70 2.68
C MET A 63 0.16 11.33 2.03
N ASP A 64 0.05 11.29 0.70
CA ASP A 64 0.10 10.05 -0.06
C ASP A 64 1.49 9.42 0.02
N TYR A 65 1.51 8.09 0.09
CA TYR A 65 2.72 7.26 0.09
C TYR A 65 3.70 7.62 1.22
N GLN A 66 3.16 8.05 2.37
CA GLN A 66 3.95 8.41 3.54
C GLN A 66 4.78 7.21 4.02
N GLY A 67 6.12 7.37 4.06
CA GLY A 67 7.04 6.25 4.26
C GLY A 67 6.94 5.52 5.60
N ASN A 68 6.46 6.18 6.65
CA ASN A 68 6.22 5.58 7.97
C ASN A 68 4.80 5.03 8.16
N ALA A 69 3.93 5.22 7.16
CA ALA A 69 2.57 4.68 7.17
C ALA A 69 2.50 3.40 6.35
N TRP A 70 1.74 2.42 6.85
CA TRP A 70 1.53 1.15 6.16
C TRP A 70 0.07 0.77 6.02
N LYS A 71 -0.17 -0.12 5.04
CA LYS A 71 -1.44 -0.85 4.85
C LYS A 71 -1.24 -2.35 5.00
N ALA A 72 -2.25 -3.04 5.50
CA ALA A 72 -2.27 -4.51 5.49
C ALA A 72 -2.52 -4.96 4.06
N VAL A 73 -1.60 -5.75 3.51
CA VAL A 73 -1.69 -6.31 2.16
C VAL A 73 -1.50 -7.83 2.23
N PRO A 74 -1.99 -8.61 1.26
CA PRO A 74 -1.72 -10.04 1.22
C PRO A 74 -0.22 -10.33 1.31
N LYS A 75 0.16 -11.35 2.08
CA LYS A 75 1.56 -11.74 2.22
C LYS A 75 2.23 -11.96 0.86
N GLY A 76 3.44 -11.44 0.70
CA GLY A 76 4.24 -11.56 -0.52
C GLY A 76 3.90 -10.55 -1.62
N THR A 77 2.90 -9.68 -1.44
CA THR A 77 2.54 -8.69 -2.48
C THR A 77 3.21 -7.35 -2.27
N CYS A 78 3.67 -7.01 -1.07
CA CYS A 78 4.09 -5.64 -0.75
C CYS A 78 5.17 -5.08 -1.68
N VAL A 79 6.23 -5.84 -1.90
CA VAL A 79 7.37 -5.42 -2.74
C VAL A 79 7.03 -5.32 -4.24
N THR A 80 5.87 -5.85 -4.64
CA THR A 80 5.36 -5.76 -6.02
C THR A 80 4.35 -4.63 -6.21
N MET A 81 3.85 -4.05 -5.11
CA MET A 81 2.90 -2.96 -5.14
C MET A 81 3.62 -1.63 -5.37
N LYS A 82 3.09 -0.81 -6.27
CA LYS A 82 3.61 0.53 -6.52
C LYS A 82 2.96 1.55 -5.60
N GLY A 83 3.78 2.25 -4.83
CA GLY A 83 3.42 3.37 -3.98
C GLY A 83 4.00 4.67 -4.55
N GLY A 84 3.22 5.40 -5.33
CA GLY A 84 3.69 6.62 -5.99
C GLY A 84 4.88 6.36 -6.91
N MET A 85 6.05 6.91 -6.56
CA MET A 85 7.29 6.77 -7.32
C MET A 85 8.16 5.58 -6.88
N HIS A 86 7.80 4.89 -5.80
CA HIS A 86 8.56 3.77 -5.24
C HIS A 86 7.71 2.49 -5.18
N MET A 87 8.37 1.35 -4.95
CA MET A 87 7.66 0.12 -4.59
C MET A 87 7.38 0.10 -3.09
N GLY A 88 6.39 -0.68 -2.69
CA GLY A 88 6.08 -0.93 -1.30
C GLY A 88 7.26 -1.56 -0.57
N SER A 89 7.37 -1.29 0.72
CA SER A 89 8.43 -1.80 1.58
C SER A 89 7.87 -2.57 2.77
N LEU A 90 8.50 -3.68 3.15
CA LEU A 90 8.17 -4.42 4.38
C LEU A 90 8.64 -3.70 5.65
N THR A 91 9.48 -2.66 5.49
CA THR A 91 10.00 -1.82 6.56
C THR A 91 9.64 -0.35 6.33
N PRO A 92 9.57 0.48 7.39
CA PRO A 92 9.38 1.91 7.24
C PRO A 92 10.41 2.53 6.30
N ILE A 93 9.93 3.31 5.34
CA ILE A 93 10.80 4.07 4.45
C ILE A 93 11.21 5.34 5.18
N LYS A 94 12.51 5.52 5.42
CA LYS A 94 13.04 6.77 5.94
C LYS A 94 12.89 7.85 4.87
N SER A 95 12.15 8.89 5.22
CA SER A 95 12.14 10.19 4.52
C SER A 95 13.45 10.92 4.71
#